data_AF-A0A932JNL9-F1
#
_entry.id   AF-A0A932JNL9-F1
#
_cell.length_a   1.000
_cell.length_b   1.000
_cell.length_c   1.000
_cell.angle_alpha   90.00
_cell.angle_beta   90.00
_cell.angle_gamma   90.00
#
_symmetry.space_group_name_H-M   'P 1'
#
loop_
_entity.id
_entity.type
_entity.pdbx_description
1 polymer ?
#
loop_
_entity_poly.entity_id
_entity_poly.type
_entity_poly.pdbx_seq_one_letter_code
_entity_poly.pdbx_strand_id
1 'polypeptide(L)'
;MINDVTTTPLEPPAYVRLAELPENKGRDMAYPPANAEVQTLSYPDLSPLPLAEKPEACFARAAAAARAMPRWQVVSEDAAGGRVEAVAVTGLLRFKDDVVVEVRVAAVGCGVHMRSKSRVGRGDFGANARRIRAFFQRLSSS
;
A
#
# COMPACT_ATOMS: atom_id res chain seq x y z
N MET A 1 -8.10 -1.11 17.12
CA MET A 1 -6.88 -1.26 16.29
C MET A 1 -7.28 -1.93 15.00
N ILE A 2 -6.93 -1.32 13.87
CA ILE A 2 -7.36 -1.74 12.52
C ILE A 2 -6.26 -2.57 11.85
N ASN A 3 -6.60 -3.34 10.82
CA ASN A 3 -5.67 -4.16 10.04
C ASN A 3 -5.63 -3.79 8.55
N ASP A 4 -6.21 -2.64 8.20
CA ASP A 4 -6.33 -2.14 6.85
C ASP A 4 -6.03 -0.65 6.92
N VAL A 5 -4.87 -0.27 6.40
CA VAL A 5 -4.32 1.08 6.54
C VAL A 5 -3.98 1.62 5.16
N THR A 6 -4.36 2.86 4.90
CA THR A 6 -4.11 3.57 3.64
C THR A 6 -3.51 4.95 3.89
N THR A 7 -2.86 5.55 2.89
CA THR A 7 -2.47 6.96 2.96
C THR A 7 -3.61 7.91 2.56
N THR A 8 -4.69 7.40 1.95
CA THR A 8 -5.86 8.18 1.54
C THR A 8 -7.16 7.48 1.92
N PRO A 9 -7.71 7.68 3.14
CA PRO A 9 -8.95 7.05 3.58
C PRO A 9 -10.19 7.40 2.75
N LEU A 10 -10.22 8.61 2.19
CA LEU A 10 -11.34 9.09 1.36
C LEU A 10 -11.32 8.47 -0.04
N GLU A 11 -10.14 8.16 -0.54
CA GLU A 11 -9.95 7.57 -1.87
C GLU A 11 -8.81 6.52 -1.79
N PRO A 12 -9.09 5.37 -1.16
CA PRO A 12 -8.08 4.37 -0.90
C PRO A 12 -7.70 3.64 -2.19
N PRO A 13 -6.41 3.38 -2.45
CA PRO A 13 -6.00 2.53 -3.54
C PRO A 13 -6.75 1.18 -3.53
N ALA A 14 -7.29 0.81 -4.69
CA ALA A 14 -8.02 -0.44 -4.86
C ALA A 14 -7.06 -1.60 -5.17
N TYR A 15 -7.41 -2.80 -4.68
CA TYR A 15 -6.77 -4.04 -5.08
C TYR A 15 -7.44 -4.59 -6.34
N VAL A 16 -6.69 -4.81 -7.41
CA VAL A 16 -7.18 -5.36 -8.68
C VAL A 16 -6.71 -6.80 -8.81
N ARG A 17 -5.39 -7.02 -8.98
CA ARG A 17 -4.86 -8.39 -9.18
C ARG A 17 -4.86 -9.22 -7.91
N LEU A 18 -4.60 -8.59 -6.76
CA LEU A 18 -4.70 -9.22 -5.45
C LEU A 18 -6.14 -9.66 -5.15
N ALA A 19 -7.17 -8.93 -5.62
CA ALA A 19 -8.56 -9.33 -5.41
C ALA A 19 -8.94 -10.61 -6.19
N GLU A 20 -8.23 -10.91 -7.27
CA GLU A 20 -8.44 -12.10 -8.10
C GLU A 20 -7.71 -13.36 -7.57
N LEU A 21 -6.80 -13.20 -6.60
CA LEU A 21 -6.04 -14.33 -6.08
C LEU A 21 -6.94 -15.35 -5.37
N PRO A 22 -6.69 -16.66 -5.52
CA PRO A 22 -7.43 -17.71 -4.83
C PRO A 22 -7.49 -17.51 -3.30
N GLU A 23 -6.41 -17.05 -2.69
CA GLU A 23 -6.34 -16.79 -1.25
C GLU A 23 -7.19 -15.59 -0.79
N ASN A 24 -7.62 -14.75 -1.74
CA ASN A 24 -8.45 -13.58 -1.49
C ASN A 24 -9.91 -13.80 -1.93
N LYS A 25 -10.22 -14.97 -2.48
CA LYS A 25 -11.58 -15.34 -2.88
C LYS A 25 -12.55 -15.25 -1.68
N GLY A 26 -13.60 -14.46 -1.84
CA GLY A 26 -14.64 -14.26 -0.82
C GLY A 26 -14.25 -13.30 0.32
N ARG A 27 -13.05 -12.70 0.31
CA ARG A 27 -12.70 -11.63 1.23
C ARG A 27 -13.26 -10.31 0.73
N ASP A 28 -13.73 -9.47 1.66
CA ASP A 28 -14.04 -8.08 1.35
C ASP A 28 -12.74 -7.27 1.20
N MET A 29 -12.48 -6.85 -0.04
CA MET A 29 -11.31 -6.09 -0.44
C MET A 29 -11.56 -4.57 -0.43
N ALA A 30 -12.79 -4.13 -0.18
CA ALA A 30 -13.11 -2.72 0.03
C ALA A 30 -12.43 -2.20 1.31
N TYR A 31 -12.13 -0.90 1.33
CA TYR A 31 -11.65 -0.23 2.54
C TYR A 31 -12.85 0.05 3.45
N PRO A 32 -12.87 -0.44 4.69
CA PRO A 32 -14.01 -0.23 5.57
C PRO A 32 -14.14 1.26 5.94
N PRO A 33 -15.25 1.95 5.65
CA PRO A 33 -15.40 3.37 5.98
C PRO A 33 -15.23 3.67 7.47
N ALA A 34 -15.66 2.73 8.34
CA ALA A 34 -15.50 2.80 9.79
C ALA A 34 -14.02 2.85 10.25
N ASN A 35 -13.07 2.46 9.39
CA ASN A 35 -11.65 2.57 9.72
C ASN A 35 -11.12 4.00 9.57
N ALA A 36 -11.76 4.87 8.79
CA ALA A 36 -11.22 6.19 8.44
C ALA A 36 -10.93 7.07 9.67
N GLU A 37 -11.90 7.19 10.59
CA GLU A 37 -11.72 7.97 11.83
C GLU A 37 -10.63 7.37 12.72
N VAL A 38 -10.71 6.06 12.99
CA VAL A 38 -9.73 5.34 13.82
C VAL A 38 -8.32 5.47 13.25
N GLN A 39 -8.17 5.36 11.93
CA GLN A 39 -6.89 5.49 11.27
C GLN A 39 -6.33 6.91 11.39
N THR A 40 -7.17 7.93 11.17
CA THR A 40 -6.77 9.34 11.24
C THR A 40 -6.26 9.69 12.64
N LEU A 41 -6.92 9.19 13.68
CA LEU A 41 -6.49 9.38 15.07
C LEU A 41 -5.23 8.57 15.42
N SER A 42 -5.08 7.35 14.89
CA SER A 42 -3.98 6.45 15.25
C SER A 42 -2.69 6.73 14.46
N TYR A 43 -2.81 7.22 13.23
CA TYR A 43 -1.72 7.40 12.27
C TYR A 43 -1.86 8.74 11.51
N PRO A 44 -1.90 9.89 12.22
CA PRO A 44 -2.12 11.20 11.61
C PRO A 44 -1.01 11.64 10.66
N ASP A 45 0.16 11.00 10.73
CA ASP A 45 1.31 11.24 9.86
C ASP A 45 1.21 10.55 8.49
N LEU A 46 0.29 9.61 8.31
CA LEU A 46 0.16 8.88 7.04
C LEU A 46 -0.65 9.68 6.02
N SER A 47 0.05 10.17 5.00
CA SER A 47 -0.51 10.86 3.83
C SER A 47 0.25 10.41 2.56
N PRO A 48 -0.26 10.66 1.35
CA PRO A 48 0.45 10.33 0.12
C PRO A 48 1.83 11.00 0.08
N LEU A 49 2.83 10.30 -0.47
CA LEU A 49 4.17 10.86 -0.62
C LEU A 49 4.26 11.66 -1.93
N PRO A 50 4.42 12.99 -1.90
CA PRO A 50 4.65 13.78 -3.11
C PRO A 50 6.08 13.57 -3.62
N LEU A 51 6.24 13.46 -4.93
CA LEU A 51 7.54 13.47 -5.62
C LEU A 51 7.49 14.46 -6.77
N ALA A 52 8.59 15.18 -7.00
CA ALA A 52 8.68 16.19 -8.07
C ALA A 52 8.83 15.58 -9.48
N GLU A 53 9.04 14.27 -9.56
CA GLU A 53 9.22 13.52 -10.80
C GLU A 53 7.91 13.39 -11.58
N LYS A 54 8.02 13.17 -12.90
CA LYS A 54 6.86 12.84 -13.73
C LYS A 54 6.27 11.48 -13.33
N PRO A 55 4.95 11.27 -13.51
CA PRO A 55 4.27 10.03 -13.12
C PRO A 55 4.94 8.74 -13.60
N GLU A 56 5.49 8.71 -14.80
CA GLU A 56 6.15 7.53 -15.36
C GLU A 56 7.45 7.18 -14.62
N ALA A 57 8.24 8.20 -14.29
CA ALA A 57 9.47 8.05 -13.50
C ALA A 57 9.13 7.66 -12.05
N CYS A 58 8.12 8.29 -11.46
CA CYS A 58 7.60 7.92 -10.15
C CYS A 58 7.17 6.45 -10.11
N PHE A 59 6.43 5.98 -11.12
CA PHE A 59 6.00 4.60 -11.21
C PHE A 59 7.20 3.65 -11.28
N ALA A 60 8.17 3.93 -12.17
CA ALA A 60 9.37 3.10 -12.29
C ALA A 60 10.13 3.03 -10.95
N ARG A 61 10.26 4.16 -10.25
CA ARG A 61 10.90 4.26 -8.93
C ARG A 61 10.11 3.48 -7.86
N ALA A 62 8.79 3.60 -7.83
CA ALA A 62 7.92 2.88 -6.90
C ALA A 62 7.96 1.36 -7.12
N ALA A 63 7.93 0.91 -8.38
CA ALA A 63 8.06 -0.50 -8.75
C ALA A 63 9.44 -1.06 -8.36
N ALA A 64 10.52 -0.34 -8.64
CA ALA A 64 11.86 -0.73 -8.21
C ALA A 64 11.98 -0.82 -6.68
N ALA A 65 11.42 0.16 -5.95
CA ALA A 65 11.39 0.14 -4.49
C ALA A 65 10.61 -1.08 -3.97
N ALA A 66 9.45 -1.40 -4.56
CA ALA A 66 8.61 -2.51 -4.13
C ALA A 66 9.32 -3.87 -4.30
N ARG A 67 10.04 -4.06 -5.42
CA ARG A 67 10.88 -5.25 -5.64
C ARG A 67 12.03 -5.36 -4.65
N ALA A 68 12.56 -4.22 -4.21
CA ALA A 68 13.67 -4.17 -3.25
C ALA A 68 13.21 -4.33 -1.79
N MET A 69 11.89 -4.31 -1.51
CA MET A 69 11.39 -4.48 -0.15
C MET A 69 11.62 -5.93 0.34
N PRO A 70 12.18 -6.11 1.54
CA PRO A 70 12.43 -7.44 2.06
C PRO A 70 11.12 -8.18 2.31
N ARG A 71 11.06 -9.44 1.85
CA ARG A 71 9.90 -10.35 1.99
C ARG A 71 8.62 -9.83 1.32
N TRP A 72 8.76 -8.98 0.31
CA TRP A 72 7.65 -8.65 -0.59
C TRP A 72 7.74 -9.54 -1.82
N GLN A 73 6.58 -10.03 -2.27
CA GLN A 73 6.42 -10.69 -3.55
C GLN A 73 5.54 -9.81 -4.41
N VAL A 74 6.10 -9.18 -5.44
CA VAL A 74 5.32 -8.40 -6.40
C VAL A 74 4.45 -9.35 -7.21
N VAL A 75 3.15 -9.06 -7.25
CA VAL A 75 2.11 -9.84 -7.95
C VAL A 75 1.81 -9.20 -9.31
N SER A 76 1.79 -7.86 -9.37
CA SER A 76 1.55 -7.16 -10.63
C SER A 76 2.17 -5.77 -10.64
N GLU A 77 2.52 -5.32 -11.83
CA GLU A 77 2.97 -3.96 -12.12
C GLU A 77 2.23 -3.48 -13.38
N ASP A 78 1.29 -2.57 -13.19
CA ASP A 78 0.51 -1.94 -14.24
C ASP A 78 1.01 -0.51 -14.44
N ALA A 79 1.96 -0.34 -15.35
CA ALA A 79 2.54 0.96 -15.65
C ALA A 79 1.52 1.93 -16.24
N ALA A 80 0.55 1.44 -17.01
CA ALA A 80 -0.49 2.27 -17.63
C ALA A 80 -1.48 2.80 -16.59
N GLY A 81 -1.85 1.95 -15.62
CA GLY A 81 -2.71 2.33 -14.49
C GLY A 81 -1.98 2.88 -13.26
N GLY A 82 -0.64 3.01 -13.31
CA GLY A 82 0.18 3.52 -12.22
C GLY A 82 0.21 2.66 -10.95
N ARG A 83 -0.01 1.34 -11.06
CA ARG A 83 -0.29 0.46 -9.91
C ARG A 83 0.74 -0.64 -9.74
N VAL A 84 1.20 -0.85 -8.50
CA VAL A 84 2.02 -2.00 -8.11
C VAL A 84 1.29 -2.74 -7.00
N GLU A 85 1.13 -4.03 -7.15
CA GLU A 85 0.50 -4.89 -6.14
C GLU A 85 1.46 -5.96 -5.69
N ALA A 86 1.54 -6.19 -4.38
CA ALA A 86 2.47 -7.13 -3.77
C ALA A 86 1.86 -7.83 -2.54
N VAL A 87 2.43 -8.97 -2.19
CA VAL A 87 2.18 -9.64 -0.91
C VAL A 87 3.39 -9.45 -0.02
N ALA A 88 3.19 -8.84 1.14
CA ALA A 88 4.23 -8.71 2.16
C ALA A 88 4.10 -9.84 3.18
N VAL A 89 5.20 -10.53 3.47
CA VAL A 89 5.25 -11.60 4.48
C VAL A 89 5.93 -11.07 5.74
N THR A 90 5.19 -11.06 6.85
CA THR A 90 5.73 -10.74 8.18
C THR A 90 6.69 -11.84 8.66
N GLY A 91 7.55 -11.54 9.63
CA GLY A 91 8.63 -12.44 10.09
C GLY A 91 8.16 -13.75 10.74
N LEU A 92 8.39 -13.90 12.04
CA LEU A 92 8.30 -15.18 12.78
C LEU A 92 6.99 -15.96 12.57
N LEU A 93 5.86 -15.26 12.39
CA LEU A 93 4.53 -15.85 12.23
C LEU A 93 4.05 -15.96 10.77
N ARG A 94 4.85 -15.46 9.82
CA ARG A 94 4.59 -15.54 8.36
C ARG A 94 3.20 -15.06 7.92
N PHE A 95 2.58 -14.13 8.65
CA PHE A 95 1.34 -13.51 8.18
C PHE A 95 1.56 -12.80 6.86
N LYS A 96 0.59 -12.93 5.96
CA LYS A 96 0.57 -12.26 4.67
C LYS A 96 -0.30 -11.01 4.77
N ASP A 97 0.19 -9.92 4.20
CA ASP A 97 -0.53 -8.68 3.99
C ASP A 97 -0.55 -8.36 2.51
N ASP A 98 -1.71 -7.95 2.00
CA ASP A 98 -1.89 -7.43 0.66
C ASP A 98 -1.47 -5.96 0.63
N VAL A 99 -0.66 -5.59 -0.35
CA VAL A 99 -0.12 -4.24 -0.52
C VAL A 99 -0.45 -3.75 -1.91
N VAL A 100 -0.97 -2.53 -2.00
CA VAL A 100 -1.09 -1.80 -3.26
C VAL A 100 -0.41 -0.44 -3.12
N VAL A 101 0.38 -0.09 -4.13
CA VAL A 101 0.96 1.22 -4.35
C VAL A 101 0.34 1.77 -5.62
N GLU A 102 -0.14 3.00 -5.56
CA GLU A 102 -0.76 3.70 -6.69
C GLU A 102 -0.09 5.06 -6.87
N VAL A 103 0.41 5.32 -8.07
CA VAL A 103 0.98 6.60 -8.47
C VAL A 103 -0.11 7.40 -9.16
N ARG A 104 -0.36 8.61 -8.66
CA ARG A 104 -1.33 9.54 -9.23
C ARG A 104 -0.64 10.80 -9.71
N VAL A 105 -1.18 11.42 -10.76
CA VAL A 105 -0.73 12.74 -11.20
C VAL A 105 -1.07 13.76 -10.11
N ALA A 106 -0.11 14.63 -9.80
CA ALA A 106 -0.31 15.75 -8.88
C ALA A 106 -0.15 17.09 -9.62
N ALA A 107 -0.50 18.19 -8.97
CA ALA A 107 -0.30 19.53 -9.53
C ALA A 107 1.18 19.80 -9.88
N VAL A 108 2.09 19.23 -9.09
CA VAL A 108 3.52 19.19 -9.36
C VAL A 108 4.00 17.75 -9.21
N GLY A 109 4.52 17.17 -10.29
CA GLY A 109 5.02 15.80 -10.32
C GLY A 109 3.94 14.75 -10.09
N CYS A 110 4.11 13.92 -9.06
CA CYS A 110 3.22 12.81 -8.74
C CYS A 110 2.97 12.68 -7.23
N GLY A 111 1.89 11.99 -6.86
CA GLY A 111 1.64 11.50 -5.51
C GLY A 111 1.70 9.99 -5.46
N VAL A 112 2.42 9.42 -4.50
CA VAL A 112 2.47 7.98 -4.25
C VAL A 112 1.54 7.63 -3.09
N HIS A 113 0.48 6.92 -3.41
CA HIS A 113 -0.55 6.46 -2.50
C HIS A 113 -0.29 4.98 -2.18
N MET A 114 -0.60 4.56 -0.97
CA MET A 114 -0.38 3.16 -0.58
C MET A 114 -1.49 2.68 0.34
N ARG A 115 -1.84 1.41 0.20
CA ARG A 115 -2.71 0.69 1.13
C ARG A 115 -2.10 -0.66 1.45
N SER A 116 -2.25 -1.08 2.70
CA SER A 116 -1.74 -2.35 3.22
C SER A 116 -2.79 -2.98 4.13
N LYS A 117 -3.21 -4.20 3.81
CA LYS A 117 -4.30 -4.94 4.48
C LYS A 117 -3.87 -6.34 4.88
N SER A 118 -4.07 -6.70 6.14
CA SER A 118 -3.81 -8.07 6.59
C SER A 118 -4.82 -9.07 6.06
N ARG A 119 -4.34 -10.28 5.70
CA ARG A 119 -5.23 -11.37 5.25
C ARG A 119 -6.08 -11.99 6.35
N VAL A 120 -5.60 -11.92 7.59
CA VAL A 120 -6.19 -12.56 8.75
C VAL A 120 -6.24 -11.58 9.92
N GLY A 121 -7.25 -11.73 10.79
CA GLY A 121 -7.44 -10.92 11.98
C GLY A 121 -8.19 -9.61 11.72
N ARG A 122 -8.52 -8.87 12.79
CA ARG A 122 -9.15 -7.54 12.74
C ARG A 122 -8.20 -6.39 13.12
N GLY A 123 -7.06 -6.72 13.73
CA GLY A 123 -6.00 -5.78 14.10
C GLY A 123 -4.63 -6.37 13.77
N ASP A 124 -3.63 -5.50 13.63
CA ASP A 124 -2.31 -5.86 13.11
C ASP A 124 -1.13 -5.34 13.98
N PHE A 125 -1.42 -4.77 15.15
CA PHE A 125 -0.43 -4.13 16.02
C PHE A 125 0.42 -3.05 15.31
N GLY A 126 -0.20 -2.33 14.37
CA GLY A 126 0.41 -1.26 13.58
C GLY A 126 1.38 -1.76 12.49
N ALA A 127 1.34 -3.05 12.13
CA ALA A 127 2.22 -3.59 11.10
C ALA A 127 2.01 -2.91 9.74
N ASN A 128 0.77 -2.62 9.35
CA ASN A 128 0.40 -1.94 8.11
C ASN A 128 0.90 -0.50 8.06
N ALA A 129 0.72 0.26 9.14
CA ALA A 129 1.30 1.60 9.24
C ALA A 129 2.84 1.59 9.17
N ARG A 130 3.52 0.67 9.88
CA ARG A 130 4.98 0.53 9.81
C ARG A 130 5.48 0.18 8.41
N ARG A 131 4.75 -0.66 7.68
CA ARG A 131 5.10 -1.07 6.32
C ARG A 131 5.01 0.07 5.32
N ILE A 132 3.96 0.89 5.41
CA ILE A 132 3.81 2.10 4.61
C ILE A 132 5.01 3.03 4.83
N ARG A 133 5.35 3.31 6.09
CA ARG A 133 6.50 4.15 6.44
C ARG A 133 7.82 3.59 5.91
N ALA A 134 8.05 2.29 6.07
CA ALA A 134 9.26 1.64 5.57
C ALA A 134 9.38 1.72 4.04
N PHE A 135 8.27 1.52 3.33
CA PHE A 135 8.24 1.68 1.87
C PHE A 135 8.51 3.12 1.46
N PHE A 136 7.90 4.11 2.10
CA PHE A 136 8.15 5.53 1.80
C PHE A 136 9.57 5.98 2.12
N GLN A 137 10.15 5.48 3.21
CA GLN A 137 11.56 5.72 3.53
C GLN A 137 12.48 5.14 2.44
N ARG A 138 12.21 3.92 1.97
CA ARG A 138 12.96 3.31 0.86
C ARG A 138 12.80 4.13 -0.41
N LEU A 139 11.58 4.57 -0.70
CA LEU A 139 11.25 5.32 -1.89
C LEU A 139 11.94 6.68 -1.90
N SER A 140 11.96 7.42 -0.79
CA SER A 140 12.60 8.73 -0.68
C SER A 140 14.13 8.68 -0.64
N SER A 141 14.72 7.53 -0.26
CA SER A 141 16.18 7.33 -0.21
C SER A 141 16.77 6.77 -1.52
N SER A 142 15.94 6.58 -2.55
CA SER A 142 16.35 6.03 -3.85
C SER A 142 16.63 7.10 -4.90
#